data_AF-A0A7S1IF75-F1
#
_entry.id   AF-A0A7S1IF75-F1
#
_cell.length_a   1.000
_cell.length_b   1.000
_cell.length_c   1.000
_cell.angle_alpha   90.00
_cell.angle_beta   90.00
_cell.angle_gamma   90.00
#
_symmetry.space_group_name_H-M   'P 1'
#
loop_
_entity.id
_entity.type
_entity.pdbx_description
1 polymer ?
#
loop_
_entity_poly.entity_id
_entity_poly.type
_entity_poly.pdbx_seq_one_letter_code
_entity_poly.pdbx_strand_id
1 'polypeptide(L)'
;FRAMAEVDVTPLQPIVLLTCAWFLLYMQALQLAGSANHVLRSVPEAQRRWSDRTFGNMHEQSVPFLVGLWLFALFVSPARATRLGAAWLGLRCLYPVVYLIMEGPPMAVTLPMYGILLWMYVC
;
A
#
# COMPACT_ATOMS: atom_id res chain seq x y z
N PHE A 1 -23.10 35.50 14.09
CA PHE A 1 -22.01 34.52 13.85
C PHE A 1 -22.34 33.25 14.61
N ARG A 2 -22.73 32.16 13.93
CA ARG A 2 -22.88 30.85 14.59
C ARG A 2 -21.47 30.38 14.96
N ALA A 3 -21.27 30.00 16.21
CA ALA A 3 -20.06 29.30 16.61
C ALA A 3 -19.92 28.06 15.70
N MET A 4 -18.81 27.95 14.97
CA MET A 4 -18.48 26.73 14.25
C MET A 4 -18.25 25.66 15.31
N ALA A 5 -19.04 24.59 15.26
CA ALA A 5 -18.73 23.41 16.05
C ALA A 5 -17.38 22.86 15.58
N GLU A 6 -16.44 22.65 16.51
CA GLU A 6 -15.18 21.99 16.20
C GLU A 6 -15.48 20.56 15.73
N VAL A 7 -14.87 20.17 14.61
CA VAL A 7 -15.01 18.82 14.06
C VAL A 7 -14.00 17.92 14.77
N ASP A 8 -14.49 16.89 15.45
CA ASP A 8 -13.62 15.86 16.02
C ASP A 8 -13.02 14.99 14.91
N VAL A 9 -11.71 15.10 14.73
CA VAL A 9 -10.92 14.36 13.73
C VAL A 9 -10.19 13.15 14.34
N THR A 10 -10.36 12.88 15.63
CA THR A 10 -9.74 11.73 16.33
C THR A 10 -9.97 10.40 15.60
N PRO A 11 -11.16 10.12 15.02
CA PRO A 11 -11.38 8.88 14.27
C PRO A 11 -10.48 8.70 13.04
N LEU A 12 -9.83 9.76 12.53
CA LEU A 12 -8.91 9.71 11.39
C LEU A 12 -7.46 9.40 11.81
N GLN A 13 -7.13 9.40 13.10
CA GLN A 13 -5.77 9.10 13.57
C GLN A 13 -5.21 7.78 12.98
N PRO A 14 -5.96 6.66 12.92
CA PRO A 14 -5.46 5.44 12.30
C PRO A 14 -5.16 5.59 10.81
N ILE A 15 -5.89 6.45 10.10
CA ILE A 15 -5.68 6.71 8.66
C ILE A 15 -4.34 7.40 8.42
N VAL A 16 -3.98 8.33 9.31
CA VAL A 16 -2.66 8.96 9.31
C VAL A 16 -1.57 7.92 9.56
N LEU A 17 -1.75 7.05 10.56
CA LEU A 17 -0.79 5.97 10.86
C LEU A 17 -0.62 5.00 9.68
N LEU A 18 -1.71 4.63 9.00
CA LEU A 18 -1.65 3.78 7.80
C LEU A 18 -0.97 4.50 6.63
N THR A 19 -1.13 5.81 6.50
CA THR A 19 -0.42 6.62 5.50
C THR A 19 1.08 6.65 5.79
N CYS A 20 1.48 6.82 7.05
CA CYS A 20 2.88 6.73 7.47
C CYS A 20 3.47 5.33 7.22
N ALA A 21 2.73 4.27 7.57
CA ALA A 21 3.15 2.90 7.31
C ALA A 21 3.30 2.60 5.82
N TRP A 22 2.35 3.07 4.99
CA TRP A 22 2.45 3.02 3.54
C TRP A 22 3.73 3.72 3.04
N PHE A 23 4.02 4.92 3.55
CA PHE A 23 5.18 5.69 3.13
C PHE A 23 6.49 4.95 3.44
N LEU A 24 6.60 4.37 4.64
CA LEU A 24 7.77 3.58 5.02
C LEU A 24 7.95 2.35 4.10
N LEU A 25 6.86 1.64 3.78
CA LEU A 25 6.90 0.53 2.82
C LEU A 25 7.27 0.98 1.42
N TYR A 26 6.77 2.13 0.98
CA TYR A 26 7.09 2.71 -0.32
C TYR A 26 8.57 3.04 -0.42
N MET A 27 9.11 3.72 0.60
CA MET A 27 10.54 4.05 0.68
C MET A 27 11.40 2.80 0.73
N GLN A 28 10.98 1.76 1.44
CA GLN A 28 11.67 0.46 1.43
C GLN A 28 11.69 -0.17 0.03
N ALA A 29 10.55 -0.20 -0.67
CA ALA A 29 10.46 -0.75 -2.01
C ALA A 29 11.30 0.06 -3.03
N LEU A 30 11.30 1.39 -2.90
CA LEU A 30 12.13 2.28 -3.70
C LEU A 30 13.62 2.02 -3.47
N GLN A 31 14.04 1.92 -2.21
CA GLN A 31 15.44 1.64 -1.86
C GLN A 31 15.86 0.26 -2.38
N LEU A 32 14.98 -0.74 -2.29
CA LEU A 32 15.24 -2.09 -2.78
C LEU A 32 15.53 -2.09 -4.28
N ALA A 33 14.63 -1.53 -5.09
CA ALA A 33 14.83 -1.43 -6.54
C ALA A 33 16.01 -0.52 -6.89
N GLY A 34 16.17 0.62 -6.22
CA GLY A 34 17.31 1.52 -6.45
C GLY A 34 18.65 0.82 -6.22
N SER A 35 18.76 0.07 -5.12
CA SER A 35 19.97 -0.65 -4.76
C SER A 35 20.29 -1.76 -5.76
N ALA A 36 19.31 -2.60 -6.09
CA ALA A 36 19.48 -3.73 -7.01
C ALA A 36 19.77 -3.29 -8.45
N ASN A 37 19.19 -2.17 -8.89
CA ASN A 37 19.29 -1.73 -10.28
C ASN A 37 20.43 -0.77 -10.57
N HIS A 38 20.75 0.11 -9.63
CA HIS A 38 21.62 1.26 -9.90
C HIS A 38 22.88 1.31 -9.03
N VAL A 39 22.88 0.65 -7.87
CA VAL A 39 24.00 0.74 -6.92
C VAL A 39 24.90 -0.50 -6.98
N LEU A 40 24.30 -1.69 -6.95
CA LEU A 40 25.05 -2.94 -6.88
C LEU A 40 25.59 -3.33 -8.26
N ARG A 41 26.90 -3.62 -8.32
CA ARG A 41 27.62 -3.96 -9.57
C ARG A 41 27.28 -5.34 -10.12
N SER A 42 26.97 -6.30 -9.24
CA SER A 42 26.62 -7.66 -9.61
C SER A 42 25.46 -8.14 -8.74
N VAL A 43 24.30 -8.31 -9.36
CA VAL A 43 23.07 -8.81 -8.72
C VAL A 43 22.51 -9.91 -9.60
N PRO A 44 22.16 -11.10 -9.05
CA PRO A 44 21.51 -12.14 -9.82
C PRO A 44 20.25 -11.63 -10.51
N GLU A 45 19.98 -12.11 -11.73
CA GLU A 45 18.83 -11.63 -12.52
C GLU A 45 17.50 -11.85 -11.78
N ALA A 46 17.36 -12.99 -11.10
CA ALA A 46 16.18 -13.28 -10.28
C ALA A 46 15.94 -12.23 -9.18
N GLN A 47 17.00 -11.78 -8.50
CA GLN A 47 16.90 -10.75 -7.46
C GLN A 47 16.54 -9.39 -8.07
N ARG A 48 17.12 -9.04 -9.23
CA ARG A 48 16.80 -7.79 -9.94
C ARG A 48 15.33 -7.75 -10.38
N ARG A 49 14.85 -8.86 -10.96
CA ARG A 49 13.44 -9.03 -11.36
C ARG A 49 12.51 -8.95 -10.15
N TRP A 50 12.84 -9.63 -9.05
CA TRP A 50 12.05 -9.57 -7.82
C TRP A 50 11.96 -8.15 -7.26
N SER A 51 13.08 -7.41 -7.22
CA SER A 51 13.07 -6.02 -6.74
C SER A 51 12.23 -5.10 -7.64
N ASP A 52 12.35 -5.24 -8.97
CA ASP A 52 11.57 -4.46 -9.93
C ASP A 52 10.07 -4.73 -9.80
N ARG A 53 9.69 -6.00 -9.67
CA ARG A 53 8.28 -6.38 -9.55
C ARG A 53 7.69 -5.99 -8.21
N THR A 54 8.49 -5.95 -7.15
CA THR A 54 8.06 -5.45 -5.83
C THR A 54 7.83 -3.94 -5.88
N PHE A 55 8.79 -3.18 -6.41
CA PHE A 55 8.66 -1.73 -6.52
C PHE A 55 7.57 -1.32 -7.51
N GLY A 56 7.57 -1.86 -8.73
CA GLY A 56 6.60 -1.51 -9.76
C GLY A 56 5.17 -1.74 -9.31
N ASN A 57 4.88 -2.90 -8.70
CA ASN A 57 3.53 -3.19 -8.19
C ASN A 57 3.15 -2.29 -7.00
N MET A 58 4.10 -2.00 -6.10
CA MET A 58 3.86 -1.03 -5.03
C MET A 58 3.55 0.36 -5.60
N HIS A 59 4.31 0.81 -6.60
CA HIS A 59 4.15 2.12 -7.22
C HIS A 59 2.80 2.25 -7.92
N GLU A 60 2.44 1.29 -8.77
CA GLU A 60 1.15 1.27 -9.49
C GLU A 60 -0.05 1.32 -8.54
N GLN A 61 -0.01 0.58 -7.43
CA GLN A 61 -1.14 0.52 -6.52
C GLN A 61 -1.15 1.59 -5.42
N SER A 62 -0.07 2.38 -5.30
CA SER A 62 0.06 3.40 -4.25
C SER A 62 -0.95 4.52 -4.38
N VAL A 63 -1.08 5.11 -5.57
CA VAL A 63 -2.01 6.23 -5.80
C VAL A 63 -3.46 5.79 -5.59
N PRO A 64 -3.93 4.66 -6.16
CA PRO A 64 -5.26 4.14 -5.87
C PRO A 64 -5.49 3.86 -4.38
N PHE A 65 -4.48 3.32 -3.68
CA PHE A 65 -4.60 3.07 -2.25
C PHE A 65 -4.79 4.34 -1.43
N LEU A 66 -3.94 5.35 -1.62
CA LEU A 66 -4.03 6.59 -0.86
C LEU A 66 -5.35 7.31 -1.14
N VAL A 67 -5.74 7.42 -2.41
CA VAL A 67 -6.98 8.07 -2.80
C VAL A 67 -8.19 7.32 -2.23
N GLY A 68 -8.25 5.99 -2.40
CA GLY A 68 -9.33 5.17 -1.88
C GLY A 68 -9.44 5.21 -0.36
N LEU A 69 -8.31 5.09 0.35
CA LEU A 69 -8.25 5.11 1.82
C LEU A 69 -8.82 6.43 2.37
N TRP A 70 -8.36 7.56 1.85
CA TRP A 70 -8.78 8.88 2.34
C TRP A 70 -10.22 9.20 1.96
N LEU A 71 -10.64 8.96 0.72
CA LEU A 71 -12.03 9.20 0.31
C LEU A 71 -13.00 8.34 1.11
N PHE A 72 -12.72 7.04 1.26
CA PHE A 72 -13.58 6.15 2.02
C PHE A 72 -13.61 6.51 3.51
N ALA A 73 -12.48 6.92 4.09
CA ALA A 73 -12.44 7.37 5.49
C ALA A 73 -13.29 8.64 5.70
N LEU A 74 -13.14 9.64 4.82
CA LEU A 74 -13.80 10.94 4.96
C LEU A 74 -15.31 10.88 4.67
N PHE A 75 -15.72 10.09 3.67
CA PHE A 75 -17.09 10.12 3.17
C PHE A 75 -17.93 8.90 3.54
N VAL A 76 -17.30 7.79 3.97
CA VAL A 76 -18.02 6.54 4.26
C VAL A 76 -17.83 6.11 5.71
N SER A 77 -16.60 5.75 6.12
CA SER A 77 -16.33 5.30 7.49
C SER A 77 -14.84 5.20 7.78
N PRO A 78 -14.29 5.99 8.73
CA PRO A 78 -12.90 5.86 9.18
C PRO A 78 -12.57 4.48 9.76
N ALA A 79 -13.50 3.89 10.51
CA ALA A 79 -13.30 2.58 11.16
C ALA A 79 -13.19 1.44 10.13
N ARG A 80 -14.02 1.45 9.08
CA ARG A 80 -13.93 0.46 7.99
C ARG A 80 -12.70 0.72 7.11
N ALA A 81 -12.40 1.98 6.78
CA ALA A 81 -11.18 2.38 6.07
C ALA A 81 -9.93 1.85 6.79
N THR A 82 -9.89 1.95 8.12
CA THR A 82 -8.78 1.46 8.94
C THR A 82 -8.57 -0.04 8.75
N ARG A 83 -9.62 -0.85 8.84
CA ARG A 83 -9.52 -2.32 8.68
C ARG A 83 -9.09 -2.71 7.27
N LEU A 84 -9.72 -2.12 6.26
CA LEU A 84 -9.41 -2.40 4.86
C LEU A 84 -7.99 -1.93 4.50
N GLY A 85 -7.59 -0.75 4.98
CA GLY A 85 -6.25 -0.20 4.76
C GLY A 85 -5.16 -1.02 5.43
N ALA A 86 -5.38 -1.46 6.68
CA ALA A 86 -4.47 -2.35 7.38
C ALA A 86 -4.34 -3.70 6.67
N ALA A 87 -5.46 -4.28 6.21
CA ALA A 87 -5.44 -5.53 5.44
C ALA A 87 -4.65 -5.39 4.14
N TRP A 88 -4.84 -4.28 3.40
CA TRP A 88 -4.09 -4.00 2.18
C TRP A 88 -2.59 -3.86 2.46
N LEU A 89 -2.19 -3.15 3.52
CA LEU A 89 -0.77 -3.02 3.88
C LEU A 89 -0.17 -4.35 4.34
N GLY A 90 -0.93 -5.18 5.06
CA GLY A 90 -0.51 -6.54 5.42
C GLY A 90 -0.23 -7.38 4.18
N LEU A 91 -1.12 -7.37 3.20
CA LEU A 91 -0.90 -8.04 1.90
C LEU A 91 0.29 -7.47 1.14
N ARG A 92 0.52 -6.16 1.25
CA ARG A 92 1.69 -5.49 0.65
C ARG A 92 3.00 -5.97 1.26
N CYS A 93 3.05 -6.16 2.58
CA CYS A 93 4.20 -6.76 3.25
C CYS A 93 4.46 -8.21 2.81
N LEU A 94 3.41 -8.96 2.51
CA LEU A 94 3.52 -10.35 2.06
C LEU A 94 3.95 -10.47 0.59
N TYR A 95 3.65 -9.48 -0.25
CA TYR A 95 3.97 -9.50 -1.69
C TYR A 95 5.41 -9.92 -2.01
N PRO A 96 6.47 -9.27 -1.48
CA PRO A 96 7.84 -9.66 -1.80
C PRO A 96 8.18 -11.07 -1.33
N VAL A 97 7.61 -11.54 -0.22
CA VAL A 97 7.84 -12.88 0.32
C VAL A 97 7.19 -13.94 -0.58
N VAL A 98 5.94 -13.73 -0.98
CA VAL A 98 5.22 -14.65 -1.85
C VAL A 98 5.86 -14.70 -3.24
N TYR A 99 6.35 -13.57 -3.76
CA TYR A 99 7.08 -13.54 -5.02
C TYR A 99 8.33 -14.44 -4.96
N LEU A 100 9.10 -14.39 -3.87
CA LEU A 100 10.30 -15.23 -3.71
C LEU A 100 9.97 -16.72 -3.67
N ILE A 101 8.86 -17.10 -3.05
CA ILE A 101 8.44 -18.52 -2.91
C ILE A 101 7.90 -19.06 -4.24
N MET A 102 7.13 -18.26 -4.98
CA MET A 102 6.42 -18.71 -6.18
C MET A 102 7.21 -18.49 -7.48
N GLU A 103 8.28 -17.69 -7.43
CA GLU A 103 9.08 -17.28 -8.60
C GLU A 103 8.23 -16.68 -9.75
N GLY A 104 7.08 -16.08 -9.43
CA GLY A 104 6.11 -15.57 -10.38
C GLY A 104 5.19 -14.48 -9.81
N PRO A 105 4.31 -13.88 -10.63
CA PRO A 105 3.41 -12.81 -10.19
C PRO A 105 2.51 -13.31 -9.04
N PRO A 106 2.57 -12.72 -7.83
CA PRO A 106 1.92 -13.26 -6.66
C PRO A 106 0.43 -12.86 -6.64
N MET A 107 -0.33 -13.43 -7.58
CA MET A 107 -1.75 -13.11 -7.79
C MET A 107 -2.62 -13.38 -6.55
N ALA A 108 -2.21 -14.36 -5.74
CA ALA A 108 -2.88 -14.71 -4.48
C ALA A 108 -2.95 -13.55 -3.47
N VAL A 109 -1.97 -12.64 -3.48
CA VAL A 109 -2.02 -11.42 -2.64
C VAL A 109 -2.42 -10.18 -3.46
N THR A 110 -2.12 -10.18 -4.76
CA THR A 110 -2.42 -9.03 -5.63
C THR A 110 -3.90 -8.87 -5.90
N LEU A 111 -4.63 -9.95 -6.16
CA LEU A 111 -6.08 -9.91 -6.43
C LEU A 111 -6.89 -9.44 -5.22
N PRO A 112 -6.65 -9.93 -3.98
CA PRO A 112 -7.32 -9.37 -2.81
C PRO A 112 -7.03 -7.88 -2.61
N MET A 113 -5.81 -7.40 -2.88
CA MET A 113 -5.50 -5.96 -2.82
C MET A 113 -6.34 -5.15 -3.81
N TYR A 114 -6.47 -5.59 -5.06
CA TYR A 114 -7.37 -4.94 -6.02
C TYR A 114 -8.83 -5.00 -5.59
N GLY A 115 -9.28 -6.12 -5.01
CA GLY A 115 -10.63 -6.26 -4.48
C GLY A 115 -10.92 -5.27 -3.35
N ILE A 116 -9.97 -5.06 -2.44
CA ILE A 116 -10.09 -4.05 -1.37
C ILE A 116 -10.19 -2.64 -1.97
N LEU A 117 -9.33 -2.31 -2.94
CA LEU A 117 -9.36 -0.99 -3.58
C LEU A 117 -10.68 -0.76 -4.30
N LEU A 118 -11.12 -1.71 -5.13
CA LEU A 118 -12.40 -1.64 -5.81
C LEU A 118 -13.54 -1.44 -4.81
N TRP A 119 -13.56 -2.20 -3.72
CA TRP A 119 -14.56 -2.06 -2.66
C TRP A 119 -14.57 -0.66 -2.05
N MET A 120 -13.41 -0.07 -1.76
CA MET A 120 -13.33 1.31 -1.25
C MET A 120 -13.84 2.36 -2.25
N TYR A 121 -13.86 2.06 -3.55
CA TYR A 121 -14.32 2.99 -4.57
C TYR A 121 -15.82 2.89 -4.89
N VAL A 122 -16.46 1.77 -4.60
CA VAL A 122 -17.85 1.50 -5.01
C VAL A 122 -18.84 1.42 -3.84
N CYS A 123 -18.37 1.36 -2.59
CA CYS A 123 -19.18 1.22 -1.38
C CYS A 123 -18.97 2.39 -0.42
#